data_AF-A0A8S0T3G2-F1
#
_entry.id   AF-A0A8S0T3G2-F1
#
_cell.length_a   1.000
_cell.length_b   1.000
_cell.length_c   1.000
_cell.angle_alpha   90.00
_cell.angle_beta   90.00
_cell.angle_gamma   90.00
#
_symmetry.space_group_name_H-M   'P 1'
#
loop_
_entity.id
_entity.type
_entity.pdbx_description
1 polymer ?
#
loop_
_entity_poly.entity_id
_entity_poly.type
_entity_poly.pdbx_seq_one_letter_code
_entity_poly.pdbx_strand_id
1 'polypeptide(L)'
;MATDSRSEATADNGTENPVPSPSPPLQFSCIIALITGITGQDGAYLTEFLLNKGYEVRGLIRKSSNFSIERINHIYIDPHNAHKERMKLHYADLNDASSLCRWLDTIQPDEVYNLAAQSHVVVSFEIPDYIADVVATDALRLLEAVRSHISASGRSHIRYSQRVRLRSEVDNLKGIATKAKKVLGWKPIVGFEQLVKMMVDEDIELAKREKVLVDAGYMDAQQQP
;
A
#
# COMPACT_ATOMS: atom_id res chain seq x y z
N MET A 1 -39.13 85.32 -16.00
CA MET A 1 -38.01 85.73 -16.87
C MET A 1 -36.76 85.26 -16.15
N ALA A 2 -36.25 84.07 -16.51
CA ALA A 2 -35.23 83.83 -17.54
C ALA A 2 -33.84 83.73 -16.88
N THR A 3 -33.24 82.53 -17.02
CA THR A 3 -31.80 82.20 -17.18
C THR A 3 -30.85 82.65 -16.06
N ASP A 4 -30.01 81.80 -15.48
CA ASP A 4 -28.85 81.27 -16.20
C ASP A 4 -28.30 79.98 -15.58
N SER A 5 -28.00 79.03 -16.46
CA SER A 5 -27.45 77.71 -16.21
C SER A 5 -25.95 77.73 -16.49
N ARG A 6 -25.12 77.44 -15.48
CA ARG A 6 -23.69 77.17 -15.65
C ARG A 6 -23.36 75.70 -15.37
N SER A 7 -22.94 75.05 -16.46
CA SER A 7 -22.02 73.90 -16.59
C SER A 7 -20.78 74.04 -15.67
N GLU A 8 -19.92 73.07 -15.38
CA GLU A 8 -19.67 71.66 -15.69
C GLU A 8 -18.46 71.31 -14.80
N ALA A 9 -18.44 70.15 -14.16
CA ALA A 9 -17.21 69.43 -13.79
C ALA A 9 -17.61 68.10 -13.14
N THR A 10 -18.07 67.16 -13.98
CA THR A 10 -18.17 65.75 -13.59
C THR A 10 -16.75 65.18 -13.55
N ALA A 11 -16.22 64.99 -12.34
CA ALA A 11 -15.03 64.18 -12.13
C ALA A 11 -15.39 62.72 -12.41
N ASP A 12 -14.85 62.18 -13.49
CA ASP A 12 -14.88 60.77 -13.86
C ASP A 12 -14.04 59.98 -12.84
N ASN A 13 -14.69 59.47 -11.80
CA ASN A 13 -14.09 58.48 -10.90
C ASN A 13 -14.07 57.13 -11.62
N GLY A 14 -13.01 56.94 -12.42
CA GLY A 14 -12.62 55.65 -12.97
C GLY A 14 -12.63 54.60 -11.87
N THR A 15 -13.56 53.67 -11.98
CA THR A 15 -13.71 52.55 -11.06
C THR A 15 -12.58 51.56 -11.36
N GLU A 16 -11.43 51.73 -10.69
CA GLU A 16 -10.35 50.74 -10.73
C GLU A 16 -10.86 49.44 -10.11
N ASN A 17 -11.19 48.46 -10.96
CA ASN A 17 -11.43 47.10 -10.53
C ASN A 17 -10.18 46.58 -9.82
N PRO A 18 -10.27 46.03 -8.59
CA PRO A 18 -9.10 45.51 -7.91
C PRO A 18 -8.55 44.34 -8.71
N VAL A 19 -7.29 44.47 -9.13
CA VAL A 19 -6.53 43.41 -9.79
C VAL A 19 -6.60 42.15 -8.91
N PRO A 20 -7.09 41.00 -9.39
CA PRO A 20 -7.09 39.78 -8.59
C PRO A 20 -5.63 39.44 -8.25
N SER A 21 -5.34 39.36 -6.96
CA SER A 21 -4.04 38.91 -6.47
C SER A 21 -3.68 37.56 -7.10
N PRO A 22 -2.40 37.31 -7.41
CA PRO A 22 -2.00 36.03 -7.98
C PRO A 22 -2.38 34.94 -6.99
N SER A 23 -3.26 34.04 -7.43
CA SER A 23 -3.65 32.86 -6.67
C SER A 23 -2.38 32.15 -6.22
N PRO A 24 -2.28 31.70 -4.95
CA PRO A 24 -1.11 30.97 -4.48
C PRO A 24 -0.85 29.78 -5.42
N PRO A 25 0.41 29.43 -5.69
CA PRO A 25 0.73 28.30 -6.55
C PRO A 25 -0.01 27.08 -6.02
N LEU A 26 -0.72 26.36 -6.89
CA LEU A 26 -1.40 25.11 -6.56
C LEU A 26 -0.40 24.21 -5.83
N GLN A 27 -0.55 24.12 -4.50
CA GLN A 27 0.20 23.15 -3.71
C GLN A 27 -0.15 21.80 -4.31
N PHE A 28 0.84 21.12 -4.89
CA PHE A 28 0.71 19.70 -5.17
C PHE A 28 0.43 19.04 -3.82
N SER A 29 -0.84 18.75 -3.56
CA SER A 29 -1.28 18.03 -2.38
C SER A 29 -0.56 16.71 -2.39
N CYS A 30 0.37 16.53 -1.44
CA CYS A 30 1.10 15.28 -1.27
C CYS A 30 0.07 14.18 -0.99
N ILE A 31 -0.17 13.30 -1.96
CA ILE A 31 -1.19 12.26 -1.85
C ILE A 31 -0.70 11.21 -0.85
N ILE A 32 -1.53 10.90 0.15
CA ILE A 32 -1.22 9.93 1.19
C ILE A 32 -1.88 8.59 0.84
N ALA A 33 -1.07 7.54 0.68
CA ALA A 33 -1.51 6.18 0.42
C ALA A 33 -1.33 5.29 1.65
N LEU A 34 -2.42 4.66 2.10
CA LEU A 34 -2.41 3.63 3.14
C LEU A 34 -2.37 2.23 2.50
N ILE A 35 -1.41 1.40 2.91
CA ILE A 35 -1.23 0.04 2.37
C ILE A 35 -1.29 -0.97 3.51
N THR A 36 -2.21 -1.93 3.42
CA THR A 36 -2.20 -3.14 4.26
C THR A 36 -1.36 -4.23 3.59
N GLY A 37 -0.73 -5.13 4.36
CA GLY A 37 0.11 -6.18 3.78
C GLY A 37 1.38 -5.64 3.09
N ILE A 38 1.88 -4.50 3.57
CA ILE A 38 3.02 -3.80 2.96
C ILE A 38 4.30 -4.66 2.91
N THR A 39 4.47 -5.56 3.88
CA THR A 39 5.58 -6.52 3.98
C THR A 39 5.50 -7.66 2.97
N GLY A 40 4.36 -7.83 2.29
CA GLY A 40 4.19 -8.78 1.21
C GLY A 40 5.00 -8.39 -0.04
N GLN A 41 5.06 -9.30 -1.01
CA GLN A 41 5.75 -9.05 -2.29
C GLN A 41 5.12 -7.85 -3.01
N ASP A 42 3.81 -7.88 -3.22
CA ASP A 42 3.09 -6.82 -3.94
C ASP A 42 3.10 -5.50 -3.15
N GLY A 43 3.06 -5.58 -1.82
CA GLY A 43 3.15 -4.41 -0.93
C GLY A 43 4.47 -3.66 -1.08
N ALA A 44 5.59 -4.37 -1.13
CA ALA A 44 6.91 -3.78 -1.31
C ALA A 44 7.04 -3.09 -2.68
N TYR A 45 6.65 -3.76 -3.77
CA TYR A 45 6.68 -3.18 -5.11
C TYR A 45 5.75 -1.96 -5.26
N LEU A 46 4.54 -2.04 -4.72
CA LEU A 46 3.60 -0.91 -4.75
C LEU A 46 4.17 0.29 -3.98
N THR A 47 4.83 0.04 -2.84
CA THR A 47 5.46 1.08 -2.03
C THR A 47 6.55 1.81 -2.82
N GLU A 48 7.47 1.09 -3.46
CA GLU A 48 8.50 1.70 -4.31
C GLU A 48 7.89 2.55 -5.43
N PHE A 49 6.87 2.00 -6.10
CA PHE A 49 6.20 2.68 -7.19
C PHE A 49 5.53 3.99 -6.75
N LEU A 50 4.86 4.00 -5.60
CA LEU A 50 4.19 5.18 -5.05
C LEU A 50 5.20 6.23 -4.56
N LEU A 51 6.28 5.81 -3.91
CA LEU A 51 7.35 6.71 -3.48
C LEU A 51 8.05 7.39 -4.67
N ASN A 52 8.26 6.65 -5.77
CA ASN A 52 8.80 7.18 -7.02
C ASN A 52 7.85 8.20 -7.68
N LYS A 53 6.54 8.05 -7.48
CA LYS A 53 5.53 9.02 -7.92
C LYS A 53 5.39 10.23 -7.00
N GLY A 54 6.12 10.26 -5.87
CA GLY A 54 6.07 11.37 -4.92
C GLY A 54 4.95 11.27 -3.88
N TYR A 55 4.34 10.10 -3.71
CA TYR A 55 3.32 9.88 -2.68
C TYR A 55 3.97 9.76 -1.30
N GLU A 56 3.19 10.04 -0.26
CA GLU A 56 3.48 9.61 1.09
C GLU A 56 2.82 8.25 1.36
N VAL A 57 3.61 7.26 1.75
CA VAL A 57 3.14 5.90 2.01
C VAL A 57 3.05 5.65 3.52
N ARG A 58 1.94 5.08 3.94
CA ARG A 58 1.70 4.61 5.30
C ARG A 58 1.40 3.12 5.23
N GLY A 59 2.22 2.31 5.89
CA GLY A 59 2.08 0.86 5.92
C GLY A 59 1.46 0.37 7.22
N LEU A 60 0.50 -0.56 7.14
CA LEU A 60 0.01 -1.30 8.30
C LEU A 60 0.75 -2.64 8.42
N ILE A 61 1.31 -2.90 9.60
CA ILE A 61 2.04 -4.14 9.93
C ILE A 61 1.46 -4.80 11.18
N ARG A 62 1.42 -6.14 11.22
CA ARG A 62 0.93 -6.89 12.39
C ARG A 62 2.02 -6.97 13.45
N LYS A 63 1.64 -6.97 14.74
CA LYS A 63 2.60 -7.10 15.85
C LYS A 63 3.27 -8.47 15.91
N SER A 64 2.59 -9.53 15.46
CA SER A 64 3.10 -10.90 15.40
C SER A 64 4.07 -11.13 14.23
N SER A 65 4.27 -10.14 13.36
CA SER A 65 5.25 -10.18 12.28
C SER A 65 6.68 -10.01 12.83
N ASN A 66 7.11 -10.89 13.73
CA ASN A 66 8.55 -11.13 13.89
C ASN A 66 9.04 -11.69 12.55
N PHE A 67 10.10 -11.11 11.98
CA PHE A 67 10.73 -11.53 10.72
C PHE A 67 9.94 -11.25 9.43
N SER A 68 10.18 -10.08 8.82
CA SER A 68 10.39 -9.88 7.36
C SER A 68 10.25 -8.40 6.98
N ILE A 69 10.90 -7.48 7.71
CA ILE A 69 11.10 -6.11 7.19
C ILE A 69 12.18 -6.13 6.09
N GLU A 70 12.89 -7.24 5.88
CA GLU A 70 13.94 -7.41 4.85
C GLU A 70 13.54 -6.89 3.46
N ARG A 71 12.30 -7.13 3.04
CA ARG A 71 11.78 -6.69 1.73
C ARG A 71 11.56 -5.18 1.62
N ILE A 72 11.55 -4.48 2.74
CA ILE A 72 11.36 -3.04 2.83
C ILE A 72 12.60 -2.37 3.44
N ASN A 73 13.56 -3.12 3.98
CA ASN A 73 14.72 -2.57 4.70
C ASN A 73 15.52 -1.57 3.88
N HIS A 74 15.61 -1.75 2.55
CA HIS A 74 16.30 -0.81 1.65
C HIS A 74 15.52 0.49 1.38
N ILE A 75 14.23 0.52 1.72
CA ILE A 75 13.30 1.64 1.56
C ILE A 75 12.96 2.26 2.93
N TYR A 76 13.06 1.47 4.00
CA TYR A 76 12.79 1.88 5.36
C TYR A 76 13.91 2.82 5.82
N ILE A 77 13.59 4.12 5.81
CA ILE A 77 14.46 5.14 6.37
C ILE A 77 14.27 5.12 7.88
N ASP A 78 15.36 4.94 8.61
CA ASP A 78 15.41 4.96 10.06
C ASP A 78 14.75 6.24 10.63
N PRO A 79 13.80 6.14 11.59
CA PRO A 79 13.12 7.24 12.29
C PRO A 79 13.99 8.43 12.72
N HIS A 80 15.31 8.22 12.83
CA HIS A 80 16.28 9.22 13.24
C HIS A 80 16.78 10.13 12.11
N ASN A 81 16.42 9.89 10.83
CA ASN A 81 16.85 10.70 9.69
C ASN A 81 15.75 11.71 9.26
N ALA A 82 15.60 12.76 10.07
CA ALA A 82 14.42 13.61 10.21
C ALA A 82 14.10 14.60 9.06
N HIS A 83 14.41 14.34 7.78
CA HIS A 83 14.11 15.32 6.72
C HIS A 83 13.27 14.89 5.52
N LYS A 84 12.85 13.63 5.36
CA LYS A 84 11.84 13.24 4.36
C LYS A 84 11.40 11.77 4.49
N GLU A 85 10.89 11.37 5.65
CA GLU A 85 10.22 10.07 5.78
C GLU A 85 8.87 10.09 5.07
N ARG A 86 8.94 9.96 3.75
CA ARG A 86 7.78 9.74 2.87
C ARG A 86 7.15 8.37 3.09
N MET A 87 7.74 7.53 3.95
CA MET A 87 7.23 6.22 4.32
C MET A 87 7.21 6.08 5.84
N LYS A 88 6.07 5.65 6.42
CA LYS A 88 5.96 5.30 7.85
C LYS A 88 5.20 4.01 8.04
N LEU A 89 5.61 3.22 9.03
CA LEU A 89 4.96 1.96 9.40
C LEU A 89 4.18 2.13 10.70
N HIS A 90 3.00 1.54 10.74
CA HIS A 90 2.07 1.60 11.86
C HIS A 90 1.64 0.19 12.24
N TYR A 91 1.74 -0.14 13.52
CA TYR A 91 1.25 -1.42 14.01
C TYR A 91 -0.29 -1.42 14.05
N ALA A 92 -0.88 -2.33 13.30
CA ALA A 92 -2.31 -2.57 13.24
C ALA A 92 -2.58 -4.00 12.78
N ASP A 93 -3.61 -4.62 13.35
CA ASP A 93 -4.18 -5.87 12.85
C ASP A 93 -5.51 -5.55 12.16
N LEU A 94 -5.82 -6.21 11.04
CA LEU A 94 -7.09 -5.97 10.36
C LEU A 94 -8.29 -6.51 11.17
N ASN A 95 -8.05 -7.48 12.05
CA ASN A 95 -9.07 -7.99 12.94
C ASN A 95 -9.45 -6.95 14.03
N ASP A 96 -8.54 -6.02 14.35
CA ASP A 96 -8.80 -4.95 15.31
C ASP A 96 -9.36 -3.69 14.62
N ALA A 97 -10.68 -3.64 14.55
CA ALA A 97 -11.42 -2.50 13.99
C ALA A 97 -11.09 -1.17 14.67
N SER A 98 -10.80 -1.16 15.98
CA SER A 98 -10.51 0.09 16.71
C SER A 98 -9.16 0.68 16.27
N SER A 99 -8.16 -0.18 16.09
CA SER A 99 -6.85 0.22 15.56
C SER A 99 -6.97 0.72 14.12
N LEU A 100 -7.77 0.07 13.27
CA LEU A 100 -8.01 0.52 11.90
C LEU A 100 -8.63 1.90 11.84
N CYS A 101 -9.71 2.13 12.60
CA CYS A 101 -10.36 3.45 12.69
C CYS A 101 -9.38 4.51 13.18
N ARG A 102 -8.65 4.24 14.27
CA ARG A 102 -7.65 5.17 14.81
C ARG A 102 -6.62 5.59 13.76
N TRP A 103 -6.10 4.63 13.00
CA TRP A 103 -5.09 4.93 11.97
C TRP A 103 -5.69 5.66 10.77
N LEU A 104 -6.89 5.32 10.33
CA LEU A 104 -7.58 6.07 9.27
C LEU A 104 -7.84 7.52 9.68
N ASP A 105 -8.32 7.75 10.91
CA ASP A 105 -8.59 9.09 11.45
C ASP A 105 -7.31 9.93 11.60
N THR A 106 -6.21 9.29 12.02
CA THR A 106 -4.92 9.95 12.24
C THR A 106 -4.20 10.25 10.92
N ILE A 107 -4.21 9.28 9.98
CA ILE A 107 -3.46 9.35 8.74
C ILE A 107 -4.19 10.17 7.67
N GLN A 108 -5.53 10.12 7.68
CA GLN A 108 -6.39 10.73 6.66
C GLN A 108 -5.93 10.40 5.23
N PRO A 109 -5.86 9.12 4.84
CA PRO A 109 -5.33 8.73 3.54
C PRO A 109 -6.28 9.13 2.40
N ASP A 110 -5.71 9.57 1.29
CA ASP A 110 -6.43 9.81 0.04
C ASP A 110 -6.71 8.50 -0.70
N GLU A 111 -5.82 7.51 -0.54
CA GLU A 111 -5.92 6.20 -1.17
C GLU A 111 -5.68 5.07 -0.18
N VAL A 112 -6.50 4.02 -0.26
CA VAL A 112 -6.35 2.82 0.58
C VAL A 112 -6.21 1.59 -0.31
N TYR A 113 -5.12 0.85 -0.12
CA TYR A 113 -4.76 -0.36 -0.83
C TYR A 113 -4.80 -1.54 0.13
N ASN A 114 -5.75 -2.46 -0.09
CA ASN A 114 -5.85 -3.67 0.71
C ASN A 114 -5.08 -4.81 0.06
N LEU A 115 -3.84 -5.05 0.48
CA LEU A 115 -3.02 -6.19 0.02
C LEU A 115 -2.77 -7.23 1.13
N ALA A 116 -3.29 -6.99 2.34
CA ALA A 116 -3.31 -7.99 3.39
C ALA A 116 -4.25 -9.12 3.02
N ALA A 117 -3.68 -10.28 2.74
CA ALA A 117 -4.40 -11.52 2.55
C ALA A 117 -3.48 -12.69 2.90
N GLN A 118 -4.08 -13.84 3.17
CA GLN A 118 -3.37 -15.11 3.15
C GLN A 118 -3.35 -15.61 1.70
N SER A 119 -2.16 -15.80 1.13
CA SER A 119 -1.97 -16.13 -0.29
C SER A 119 -1.51 -17.58 -0.56
N HIS A 120 -1.23 -18.37 0.49
CA HIS A 120 -0.81 -19.76 0.32
C HIS A 120 -2.03 -20.67 0.23
N VAL A 121 -2.31 -21.15 -0.98
CA VAL A 121 -3.46 -22.01 -1.29
C VAL A 121 -3.51 -23.26 -0.38
N VAL A 122 -2.38 -23.87 -0.05
CA VAL A 122 -2.32 -25.08 0.78
C VAL A 122 -2.93 -24.84 2.16
N VAL A 123 -2.54 -23.75 2.82
CA VAL A 123 -3.05 -23.35 4.15
C VAL A 123 -4.56 -23.13 4.13
N SER A 124 -5.14 -22.80 2.98
CA SER A 124 -6.59 -22.64 2.85
C SER A 124 -7.38 -23.94 2.93
N PHE A 125 -6.75 -25.07 2.61
CA PHE A 125 -7.36 -26.39 2.81
C PHE A 125 -7.17 -26.89 4.24
N GLU A 126 -6.12 -26.45 4.93
CA GLU A 126 -5.83 -26.85 6.32
C GLU A 126 -6.70 -26.09 7.33
N ILE A 127 -6.82 -24.76 7.18
CA ILE A 127 -7.49 -23.89 8.15
C ILE A 127 -8.46 -22.93 7.45
N PRO A 128 -9.57 -23.44 6.88
CA PRO A 128 -10.49 -22.66 6.07
C PRO A 128 -11.18 -21.52 6.84
N ASP A 129 -11.49 -21.73 8.12
CA ASP A 129 -12.13 -20.71 8.97
C ASP A 129 -11.23 -19.48 9.16
N TYR A 130 -9.92 -19.69 9.32
CA TYR A 130 -8.95 -18.61 9.43
C TYR A 130 -8.84 -17.81 8.12
N ILE A 131 -8.84 -18.50 6.98
CA ILE A 131 -8.83 -17.83 5.67
C ILE A 131 -10.09 -17.01 5.46
N ALA A 132 -11.26 -17.54 5.84
CA ALA A 132 -12.50 -16.80 5.74
C ALA A 132 -12.43 -15.51 6.57
N ASP A 133 -11.89 -15.56 7.80
CA ASP A 133 -11.74 -14.36 8.63
C ASP A 133 -10.75 -13.35 8.02
N VAL A 134 -9.58 -13.79 7.56
CA VAL A 134 -8.54 -12.90 7.02
C VAL A 134 -8.86 -12.34 5.62
N VAL A 135 -9.48 -13.13 4.75
CA VAL A 135 -9.74 -12.70 3.37
C VAL A 135 -11.07 -11.97 3.26
N ALA A 136 -12.11 -12.43 3.96
CA ALA A 136 -13.44 -11.83 3.86
C ALA A 136 -13.71 -10.84 4.99
N THR A 137 -13.62 -11.29 6.25
CA THR A 137 -14.05 -10.46 7.38
C THR A 137 -13.11 -9.27 7.62
N ASP A 138 -11.80 -9.46 7.53
CA ASP A 138 -10.82 -8.39 7.66
C ASP A 138 -10.94 -7.34 6.54
N ALA A 139 -11.22 -7.77 5.32
CA ALA A 139 -11.52 -6.85 4.22
C ALA A 139 -12.80 -6.04 4.51
N LEU A 140 -13.83 -6.68 5.06
CA LEU A 140 -15.07 -6.01 5.49
C LEU A 140 -14.81 -5.02 6.62
N ARG A 141 -14.02 -5.38 7.63
CA ARG A 141 -13.63 -4.50 8.74
C ARG A 141 -12.92 -3.25 8.23
N LEU A 142 -12.00 -3.39 7.27
CA LEU A 142 -11.33 -2.26 6.64
C LEU A 142 -12.31 -1.36 5.88
N LEU A 143 -13.23 -1.95 5.10
CA LEU A 143 -14.26 -1.19 4.38
C LEU A 143 -15.17 -0.41 5.33
N GLU A 144 -15.59 -1.03 6.42
CA GLU A 144 -16.45 -0.40 7.42
C GLU A 144 -15.71 0.72 8.17
N ALA A 145 -14.43 0.53 8.46
CA ALA A 145 -13.58 1.56 9.06
C ALA A 145 -13.41 2.76 8.09
N VAL A 146 -13.19 2.50 6.80
CA VAL A 146 -13.15 3.56 5.76
C VAL A 146 -14.50 4.28 5.64
N ARG A 147 -15.62 3.55 5.66
CA ARG A 147 -16.97 4.12 5.62
C ARG A 147 -17.24 5.03 6.83
N SER A 148 -16.87 4.57 8.01
CA SER A 148 -16.99 5.32 9.27
C SER A 148 -16.13 6.58 9.23
N HIS A 149 -14.89 6.48 8.76
CA HIS A 149 -13.99 7.61 8.60
C HIS A 149 -14.51 8.65 7.59
N ILE A 150 -15.04 8.23 6.45
CA ILE A 150 -15.66 9.13 5.46
C ILE A 150 -16.85 9.87 6.07
N SER A 151 -17.68 9.15 6.83
CA SER A 151 -18.86 9.72 7.50
C SER A 151 -18.47 10.76 8.56
N ALA A 152 -17.38 10.52 9.29
CA ALA A 152 -16.87 11.41 10.33
C ALA A 152 -16.09 12.62 9.77
N SER A 153 -15.31 12.42 8.72
CA SER A 153 -14.44 13.45 8.13
C SER A 153 -15.15 14.36 7.13
N GLY A 154 -16.31 13.96 6.61
CA GLY A 154 -17.03 14.69 5.56
C GLY A 154 -16.30 14.71 4.21
N ARG A 155 -15.19 13.96 4.06
CA ARG A 155 -14.42 13.85 2.82
C ARG A 155 -15.07 12.85 1.87
N SER A 156 -15.59 13.33 0.74
CA SER A 156 -16.27 12.50 -0.26
C SER A 156 -15.36 11.68 -1.18
N HIS A 157 -14.04 11.76 -1.04
CA HIS A 157 -13.11 11.22 -2.05
C HIS A 157 -11.93 10.45 -1.44
N ILE A 158 -12.18 9.35 -0.73
CA ILE A 158 -11.15 8.34 -0.52
C ILE A 158 -11.21 7.34 -1.66
N ARG A 159 -10.14 7.24 -2.45
CA ARG A 159 -10.04 6.23 -3.50
C ARG A 159 -9.67 4.89 -2.87
N TYR A 160 -10.70 4.08 -2.62
CA TYR A 160 -10.50 2.70 -2.24
C TYR A 160 -10.18 1.86 -3.48
N SER A 161 -9.00 1.26 -3.51
CA SER A 161 -8.61 0.37 -4.60
C SER A 161 -8.46 -1.06 -4.07
N GLN A 162 -9.57 -1.79 -4.04
CA GLN A 162 -9.53 -3.25 -4.16
C GLN A 162 -9.13 -3.69 -5.58
N ARG A 163 -9.05 -2.75 -6.53
CA ARG A 163 -8.56 -2.98 -7.88
C ARG A 163 -7.04 -2.83 -7.93
N VAL A 164 -6.32 -3.73 -7.27
CA VAL A 164 -5.33 -4.44 -8.07
C VAL A 164 -6.18 -5.34 -8.96
N ARG A 165 -6.63 -4.81 -10.10
CA ARG A 165 -7.10 -5.67 -11.18
C ARG A 165 -5.85 -6.44 -11.53
N LEU A 166 -5.69 -7.60 -10.90
CA LEU A 166 -4.88 -8.68 -11.41
C LEU A 166 -5.19 -8.67 -12.89
N ARG A 167 -4.25 -8.20 -13.71
CA ARG A 167 -4.32 -8.41 -15.16
C ARG A 167 -4.01 -9.88 -15.43
N SER A 168 -4.57 -10.76 -14.60
CA SER A 168 -4.24 -12.16 -14.44
C SER A 168 -5.44 -13.03 -14.08
N GLU A 169 -6.68 -12.57 -14.30
CA GLU A 169 -7.59 -13.48 -15.01
C GLU A 169 -7.09 -13.61 -16.44
N VAL A 170 -5.94 -14.27 -16.59
CA VAL A 170 -5.65 -15.04 -17.77
C VAL A 170 -6.37 -16.34 -17.46
N ASP A 171 -7.46 -16.62 -18.18
CA ASP A 171 -8.21 -17.90 -18.09
C ASP A 171 -7.31 -19.14 -18.27
N ASN A 172 -6.05 -18.92 -18.66
CA ASN A 172 -4.95 -19.86 -18.63
C ASN A 172 -3.65 -19.17 -18.18
N LEU A 173 -3.29 -19.26 -16.90
CA LEU A 173 -1.98 -18.85 -16.39
C LEU A 173 -0.88 -19.85 -16.78
N LYS A 174 -0.68 -20.07 -18.08
CA LYS A 174 0.44 -20.87 -18.61
C LYS A 174 1.58 -19.92 -18.98
N GLY A 175 2.62 -19.88 -18.14
CA GLY A 175 3.86 -19.20 -18.46
C GLY A 175 4.54 -19.88 -19.64
N ILE A 176 4.35 -19.36 -20.86
CA ILE A 176 5.01 -19.90 -22.05
C ILE A 176 6.42 -19.28 -22.14
N ALA A 177 7.45 -20.04 -21.74
CA ALA A 177 8.85 -19.62 -21.80
C ALA A 177 9.27 -19.15 -23.20
N THR A 178 8.72 -19.77 -24.26
CA THR A 178 8.95 -19.37 -25.65
C THR A 178 8.45 -17.95 -25.96
N LYS A 179 7.33 -17.54 -25.35
CA LYS A 179 6.77 -16.19 -25.51
C LYS A 179 7.61 -15.16 -24.76
N ALA A 180 8.04 -15.49 -23.54
CA ALA A 180 8.95 -14.64 -22.76
C ALA A 180 10.28 -14.41 -23.50
N LYS A 181 10.85 -15.45 -24.11
CA LYS A 181 12.08 -15.33 -24.93
C LYS A 181 11.88 -14.46 -26.17
N LYS A 182 10.74 -14.58 -26.85
CA LYS A 182 10.44 -13.80 -28.08
C LYS A 182 10.14 -12.32 -27.81
N VAL A 183 9.38 -12.02 -26.76
CA VAL A 183 8.90 -10.66 -26.47
C VAL A 183 9.89 -9.88 -25.59
N LEU A 184 10.50 -10.54 -24.61
CA LEU A 184 11.33 -9.90 -23.59
C LEU A 184 12.83 -10.22 -23.76
N GLY A 185 13.20 -11.00 -24.78
CA GLY A 185 14.59 -11.46 -24.97
C GLY A 185 15.10 -12.36 -23.84
N TRP A 186 14.21 -12.82 -22.97
CA TRP A 186 14.56 -13.55 -21.76
C TRP A 186 15.23 -14.89 -22.08
N LYS A 187 16.39 -15.14 -21.47
CA LYS A 187 17.11 -16.41 -21.52
C LYS A 187 17.31 -16.93 -20.10
N PRO A 188 17.03 -18.22 -19.82
CA PRO A 188 17.32 -18.79 -18.52
C PRO A 188 18.83 -18.74 -18.27
N ILE A 189 19.21 -18.23 -17.09
CA ILE A 189 20.61 -18.12 -16.65
C ILE A 189 21.12 -19.49 -16.17
N VAL A 190 20.21 -20.31 -15.65
CA VAL A 190 20.50 -21.64 -15.09
C VAL A 190 19.73 -22.71 -15.86
N GLY A 191 20.37 -23.86 -16.08
CA GLY A 191 19.73 -25.02 -16.69
C GLY A 191 18.77 -25.73 -15.72
N PHE A 192 17.95 -26.64 -16.24
CA PHE A 192 16.97 -27.39 -15.45
C PHE A 192 17.61 -28.16 -14.29
N GLU A 193 18.66 -28.93 -14.57
CA GLU A 193 19.36 -29.72 -13.52
C GLU A 193 19.96 -28.84 -12.43
N GLN A 194 20.52 -27.69 -12.82
CA GLN A 194 21.11 -26.75 -11.87
C GLN A 194 20.05 -26.06 -11.01
N LEU A 195 18.88 -25.76 -11.59
CA LEU A 195 17.73 -25.25 -10.86
C LEU A 195 17.21 -26.28 -9.85
N VAL A 196 17.04 -27.54 -10.28
CA VAL A 196 16.63 -28.64 -9.38
C VAL A 196 17.62 -28.78 -8.23
N LYS A 197 18.92 -28.72 -8.52
CA LYS A 197 19.95 -28.76 -7.50
C LYS A 197 19.83 -27.60 -6.50
N MET A 198 19.67 -26.37 -6.98
CA MET A 198 19.50 -25.21 -6.09
C MET A 198 18.24 -25.30 -5.22
N MET A 199 17.13 -25.81 -5.76
CA MET A 199 15.90 -26.00 -4.99
C MET A 199 16.08 -27.05 -3.90
N VAL A 200 16.66 -28.21 -4.25
CA VAL A 200 16.90 -29.29 -3.29
C VAL A 200 17.93 -28.88 -2.23
N ASP A 201 19.01 -28.19 -2.62
CA ASP A 201 20.02 -27.70 -1.69
C ASP A 201 19.40 -26.71 -0.68
N GLU A 202 18.54 -25.80 -1.13
CA GLU A 202 17.84 -24.85 -0.25
C GLU A 202 16.83 -25.55 0.68
N ASP A 203 16.04 -26.51 0.15
CA ASP A 203 15.10 -27.30 0.95
C ASP A 203 15.85 -28.10 2.04
N ILE A 204 17.03 -28.65 1.73
CA ILE A 204 17.89 -29.34 2.69
C ILE A 204 18.40 -28.37 3.76
N GLU A 205 18.82 -27.16 3.39
CA GLU A 205 19.29 -26.15 4.35
C GLU A 205 18.17 -25.65 5.25
N LEU A 206 16.97 -25.45 4.71
CA LEU A 206 15.78 -25.09 5.48
C LEU A 206 15.42 -26.19 6.49
N ALA A 207 15.39 -27.46 6.04
CA ALA A 207 15.16 -28.61 6.90
C ALA A 207 16.23 -28.76 8.00
N LYS A 208 17.51 -28.45 7.72
CA LYS A 208 18.57 -28.45 8.74
C LYS A 208 18.35 -27.36 9.79
N ARG A 209 17.98 -26.15 9.39
CA ARG A 209 17.70 -25.04 10.32
C ARG A 209 16.51 -25.36 11.22
N GLU A 210 15.45 -25.92 10.65
CA GLU A 210 14.29 -26.39 11.40
C GLU A 210 14.67 -27.49 12.39
N LYS A 211 15.48 -28.47 11.96
CA LYS A 211 15.98 -29.52 12.84
C LYS A 211 16.80 -28.95 14.02
N VAL A 212 17.65 -27.96 13.77
CA VAL A 212 18.42 -27.28 14.84
C VAL A 212 17.48 -26.59 15.84
N LEU A 213 16.37 -25.99 15.37
CA LEU A 213 15.38 -25.36 16.23
C LEU A 213 14.59 -26.38 17.06
N VAL A 214 14.27 -27.54 16.49
CA VAL A 214 13.64 -28.67 17.20
C VAL A 214 14.60 -29.26 18.24
N ASP A 215 15.84 -29.53 17.86
CA ASP A 215 16.87 -30.10 18.75
C ASP A 215 17.22 -29.15 19.92
N ALA A 216 17.13 -27.84 19.69
CA ALA A 216 17.31 -26.80 20.72
C ALA A 216 16.05 -26.55 21.58
N GLY A 217 14.94 -27.26 21.32
CA GLY A 217 13.70 -27.19 22.09
C GLY A 217 12.83 -25.95 21.83
N TYR A 218 13.07 -25.24 20.73
CA TYR A 218 12.32 -24.04 20.35
C TYR A 218 11.13 -24.32 19.40
N MET A 219 10.99 -25.55 18.89
CA MET A 219 9.85 -25.99 18.07
C MET A 219 9.40 -27.42 18.42
N ASP A 220 8.09 -27.65 18.51
CA ASP A 220 7.50 -28.98 18.70
C ASP A 220 7.56 -29.79 17.41
N ALA A 221 8.14 -31.00 17.45
CA ALA A 221 8.29 -31.90 16.29
C ALA A 221 6.96 -32.35 15.65
N GLN A 222 5.82 -32.07 16.30
CA GLN A 222 4.47 -32.38 15.84
C GLN A 222 3.82 -31.25 15.02
N GLN A 223 4.45 -30.07 14.93
CA GLN A 223 4.05 -28.97 14.04
C GLN A 223 4.99 -28.92 12.83
N GLN A 224 4.99 -29.97 12.03
CA GLN A 224 5.43 -29.89 10.64
C GLN A 224 4.19 -29.69 9.76
N PRO A 225 4.22 -28.81 8.75
CA PRO A 225 3.13 -28.72 7.77
C PRO A 225 2.98 -30.04 6.99
#